data_AF-A0A8T4TJS2-F1
#
_entry.id   AF-A0A8T4TJS2-F1
#
_cell.length_a   1.000
_cell.length_b   1.000
_cell.length_c   1.000
_cell.angle_alpha   90.00
_cell.angle_beta   90.00
_cell.angle_gamma   90.00
#
_symmetry.space_group_name_H-M   'P 1'
#
loop_
_entity.id
_entity.type
_entity.pdbx_description
1 polymer ?
#
loop_
_entity_poly.entity_id
_entity_poly.type
_entity_poly.pdbx_seq_one_letter_code
_entity_poly.pdbx_strand_id
1 'polypeptide(L)'
;MATKTITIMEDAYKILLNRKHKNESFSGVIRRITGEKKDIMRFAGAWKHLKEDEVKDMEKRIDLIRRRSTRDLLKKLEKNDLS
;
A
#
# COMPACT_ATOMS: atom_id res chain seq x y z
N MET A 1 -14.87 -11.78 20.86
CA MET A 1 -15.53 -11.26 19.64
C MET A 1 -16.58 -12.27 19.23
N ALA A 2 -17.80 -11.84 18.94
CA ALA A 2 -18.80 -12.74 18.35
C ALA A 2 -18.38 -13.09 16.92
N THR A 3 -18.48 -14.37 16.55
CA THR A 3 -18.22 -14.85 15.19
C THR A 3 -19.54 -15.17 14.50
N LYS A 4 -19.64 -14.85 13.22
CA LYS A 4 -20.74 -15.27 12.36
C LYS A 4 -20.17 -16.02 11.17
N THR A 5 -20.86 -17.08 10.76
CA THR A 5 -20.51 -17.84 9.55
C THR A 5 -21.18 -17.19 8.35
N ILE A 6 -20.42 -16.95 7.29
CA ILE A 6 -20.93 -16.48 6.00
C ILE A 6 -20.48 -17.47 4.92
N THR A 7 -21.37 -17.76 3.99
CA THR A 7 -21.03 -18.51 2.77
C THR A 7 -20.81 -17.51 1.65
N ILE A 8 -19.70 -17.62 0.95
CA ILE A 8 -19.35 -16.77 -0.19
C ILE A 8 -19.05 -17.63 -1.40
N MET A 9 -19.19 -17.05 -2.58
CA MET A 9 -18.80 -17.70 -3.82
C MET A 9 -17.27 -17.88 -3.89
N GLU A 10 -16.83 -18.88 -4.66
CA GLU A 10 -15.42 -19.25 -4.80
C GLU A 10 -14.56 -18.13 -5.39
N ASP A 11 -15.10 -17.36 -6.33
CA ASP A 11 -14.45 -16.19 -6.91
C ASP A 11 -14.19 -15.10 -5.86
N ALA A 12 -15.18 -14.81 -5.01
CA ALA A 12 -15.05 -13.87 -3.88
C ALA A 12 -14.01 -14.36 -2.86
N TYR A 13 -13.96 -15.67 -2.57
CA TYR A 13 -12.94 -16.25 -1.71
C TYR A 13 -11.53 -16.04 -2.29
N LYS A 14 -11.33 -16.33 -3.58
CA LYS A 14 -10.03 -16.12 -4.25
C LYS A 14 -9.59 -14.66 -4.23
N ILE A 15 -10.51 -13.72 -4.41
CA ILE A 15 -10.22 -12.28 -4.30
C ILE A 15 -9.73 -11.94 -2.88
N LEU A 16 -10.40 -12.45 -1.84
CA LEU A 16 -9.98 -12.23 -0.45
C LEU A 16 -8.62 -12.86 -0.15
N LEU A 17 -8.37 -14.07 -0.66
CA LEU A 17 -7.11 -14.78 -0.51
C LEU A 17 -5.95 -13.99 -1.13
N ASN A 18 -6.13 -13.50 -2.36
CA ASN A 18 -5.11 -12.72 -3.06
C ASN A 18 -4.81 -11.37 -2.38
N ARG A 19 -5.79 -10.81 -1.67
CA ARG A 19 -5.62 -9.53 -0.94
C ARG A 19 -5.06 -9.70 0.48
N LYS A 20 -4.97 -10.92 1.00
CA LYS A 20 -4.59 -11.21 2.39
C LYS A 20 -3.08 -11.04 2.59
N HIS A 21 -2.69 -10.21 3.56
CA HIS A 21 -1.28 -10.09 3.94
C HIS A 21 -0.78 -11.29 4.75
N LYS A 22 0.54 -11.45 4.84
CA LYS A 22 1.18 -12.45 5.69
C LYS A 22 0.71 -12.25 7.14
N ASN A 23 0.20 -13.31 7.77
CA ASN A 23 -0.35 -13.31 9.13
C ASN A 23 -1.65 -12.49 9.35
N GLU A 24 -2.31 -11.98 8.32
CA GLU A 24 -3.62 -11.30 8.42
C GLU A 24 -4.78 -12.33 8.43
N SER A 25 -5.87 -12.10 9.18
CA SER A 25 -7.08 -12.95 9.12
C SER A 25 -8.05 -12.47 8.03
N PHE A 26 -8.94 -13.34 7.53
CA PHE A 26 -9.96 -12.93 6.55
C PHE A 26 -10.88 -11.82 7.07
N SER A 27 -11.28 -11.85 8.35
CA SER A 27 -12.01 -10.74 8.96
C SER A 27 -11.19 -9.45 9.02
N GLY A 28 -9.86 -9.55 9.14
CA GLY A 28 -8.93 -8.42 9.04
C GLY A 28 -8.92 -7.81 7.65
N VAL A 29 -8.84 -8.66 6.62
CA VAL A 29 -8.91 -8.25 5.20
C VAL A 29 -10.20 -7.49 4.92
N ILE A 30 -11.35 -8.07 5.33
CA ILE A 30 -12.66 -7.43 5.15
C ILE A 30 -12.66 -6.05 5.81
N ARG A 31 -12.30 -5.95 7.11
CA ARG A 31 -12.24 -4.66 7.81
C ARG A 31 -11.27 -3.67 7.20
N ARG A 32 -10.14 -4.10 6.65
CA ARG A 32 -9.18 -3.20 6.01
C ARG A 32 -9.73 -2.64 4.69
N ILE A 33 -10.49 -3.43 3.96
CA ILE A 33 -11.05 -3.04 2.65
C ILE A 33 -12.33 -2.22 2.83
N THR A 34 -13.22 -2.65 3.73
CA THR A 34 -14.55 -2.05 3.92
C THR A 34 -14.59 -1.05 5.07
N GLY A 35 -13.56 -1.02 5.91
CA GLY A 35 -13.49 -0.08 7.02
C GLY A 35 -13.41 1.36 6.52
N GLU A 36 -13.87 2.29 7.35
CA GLU A 36 -13.75 3.70 7.08
C GLU A 36 -12.29 4.08 6.84
N LYS A 37 -12.08 4.96 5.86
CA LYS A 37 -10.76 5.54 5.62
C LYS A 37 -10.32 6.22 6.91
N LYS A 38 -9.31 5.66 7.57
CA LYS A 38 -8.76 6.27 8.77
C LYS A 38 -8.31 7.68 8.43
N ASP A 39 -8.71 8.65 9.26
CA ASP A 39 -8.36 10.05 9.08
C ASP A 39 -6.84 10.19 8.88
N ILE A 40 -6.45 10.82 7.76
CA ILE A 40 -5.04 11.04 7.41
C ILE A 40 -4.40 12.00 8.42
N MET A 41 -5.20 12.87 9.04
CA MET A 41 -4.74 13.84 10.03
C MET A 41 -4.16 13.18 11.28
N ARG A 42 -4.46 11.90 11.56
CA ARG A 42 -3.80 11.17 12.66
C ARG A 42 -2.28 11.03 12.50
N PHE A 43 -1.76 11.24 11.29
CA PHE A 43 -0.32 11.23 11.01
C PHE A 43 0.29 12.64 10.99
N ALA A 44 -0.52 13.69 11.11
CA ALA A 44 -0.02 15.06 11.09
C ALA A 44 0.94 15.28 12.26
N GLY A 45 2.17 15.67 11.94
CA GLY A 45 3.22 15.90 12.93
C GLY A 45 3.94 14.66 13.44
N ALA A 46 3.75 13.49 12.83
CA ALA A 46 4.48 12.26 13.18
C ALA A 46 6.02 12.44 13.11
N TRP A 47 6.50 13.41 12.32
CA TRP A 47 7.92 13.71 12.11
C TRP A 47 8.40 15.00 12.77
N LYS A 48 7.64 15.59 13.71
CA LYS A 48 8.02 16.83 14.42
C LYS A 48 9.35 16.75 15.20
N HIS A 49 9.81 15.54 15.51
CA HIS A 49 11.06 15.30 16.24
C HIS A 49 12.30 15.25 15.34
N LEU A 50 12.11 15.21 14.02
CA LEU A 50 13.21 15.20 13.05
C LEU A 50 13.73 16.62 12.85
N LYS A 51 15.04 16.73 12.61
CA LYS A 51 15.64 18.00 12.24
C LYS A 51 15.41 18.30 10.76
N GLU A 52 15.45 19.59 10.40
CA GLU A 52 15.19 20.08 9.05
C GLU A 52 16.16 19.51 8.00
N ASP A 53 17.41 19.29 8.37
CA ASP A 53 18.44 18.67 7.53
C ASP A 53 18.12 17.19 7.24
N GLU A 54 17.68 16.44 8.26
CA GLU A 54 17.27 15.04 8.12
C GLU A 54 16.05 14.92 7.18
N VAL A 55 15.08 15.83 7.33
CA VAL A 55 13.89 15.89 6.47
C VAL A 55 14.29 16.14 5.01
N LYS A 56 15.16 17.12 4.75
CA LYS A 56 15.65 17.44 3.40
C LYS A 56 16.40 16.28 2.75
N ASP A 57 17.19 15.55 3.53
CA ASP A 57 17.91 14.39 3.01
C ASP A 57 16.98 13.22 2.70
N MET A 58 15.94 13.02 3.50
CA MET A 58 14.87 12.06 3.20
C MET A 58 14.13 12.43 1.91
N GLU A 59 13.76 13.70 1.73
CA GLU A 59 13.08 14.19 0.52
C GLU A 59 13.92 13.95 -0.73
N LYS A 60 15.21 14.31 -0.71
CA LYS A 60 16.13 14.05 -1.82
C LYS A 60 16.22 12.57 -2.17
N ARG A 61 16.26 11.67 -1.17
CA ARG A 61 16.29 10.22 -1.40
C ARG A 61 14.99 9.73 -2.04
N ILE A 62 13.84 10.19 -1.56
CA ILE A 62 12.53 9.85 -2.11
C ILE A 62 12.45 10.29 -3.58
N ASP A 63 12.88 11.50 -3.90
CA ASP A 63 12.88 12.02 -5.27
C ASP A 63 13.80 11.24 -6.19
N LEU A 64 14.99 10.88 -5.72
CA LEU A 64 15.93 10.05 -6.48
C LEU A 64 15.32 8.69 -6.81
N ILE A 65 14.69 8.03 -5.82
CA ILE A 65 14.02 6.74 -6.00
C ILE A 65 12.86 6.86 -6.99
N ARG A 66 12.02 7.90 -6.86
CA ARG A 66 10.89 8.15 -7.77
C ARG A 66 11.35 8.32 -9.22
N ARG A 67 12.36 9.18 -9.45
CA ARG A 67 12.93 9.41 -10.79
C ARG A 67 13.49 8.12 -11.39
N ARG A 68 14.17 7.30 -10.59
CA ARG A 68 14.70 6.00 -11.05
C ARG A 68 13.58 5.05 -11.43
N SER A 69 12.58 4.89 -10.57
CA SER A 69 11.43 4.02 -10.83
C SER A 69 10.67 4.44 -12.09
N THR A 70 10.42 5.74 -12.29
CA THR A 70 9.77 6.25 -13.52
C THR A 70 10.61 5.93 -14.75
N ARG A 71 11.93 6.15 -14.70
CA ARG A 71 12.83 5.83 -15.82
C ARG A 71 12.81 4.34 -16.15
N ASP A 72 12.86 3.48 -15.15
CA ASP A 72 12.89 2.03 -15.35
C ASP A 72 11.54 1.51 -15.88
N LEU A 73 10.43 2.13 -15.48
CA LEU A 73 9.11 1.86 -16.06
C LEU A 73 9.04 2.26 -17.54
N LEU A 74 9.50 3.48 -17.89
CA LEU A 74 9.51 3.96 -19.28
C LEU A 74 10.33 3.04 -20.19
N LYS A 75 11.54 2.63 -19.76
CA LYS A 75 12.38 1.68 -20.50
C LYS A 75 11.70 0.33 -20.75
N LYS A 76 10.91 -0.16 -19.79
CA LYS A 76 10.16 -1.42 -19.94
C LYS A 76 9.02 -1.29 -20.94
N LEU A 77 8.36 -0.13 -20.98
CA LEU A 77 7.31 0.15 -21.96
C LEU A 77 7.89 0.22 -23.37
N GLU A 78 8.95 0.99 -23.59
CA GLU A 78 9.64 1.08 -24.90
C GLU A 78 10.10 -0.29 -25.42
N LYS A 79 10.60 -1.16 -24.54
CA LYS A 79 11.04 -2.52 -24.92
C LYS A 79 9.87 -3.44 -25.30
N ASN A 80 8.70 -3.25 -24.70
CA ASN A 80 7.51 -4.05 -25.03
C ASN A 80 6.84 -3.58 -26.33
N ASP A 81 6.95 -2.30 -26.68
CA ASP A 81 6.40 -1.74 -27.93
C ASP A 81 7.26 -2.08 -29.17
N LEU A 82 8.49 -2.58 -28.96
CA LEU A 82 9.45 -3.00 -30.00
C LEU A 82 9.51 -4.53 -30.21
N SER A 83 8.68 -5.31 -29.48
CA SER A 83 8.58 -6.78 -29.57
C SER A 83 7.24 -7.21 -30.14
#